data_AF-A0A2D9CF92-F1
#
_entry.id   AF-A0A2D9CF92-F1
#
_cell.length_a   1.000
_cell.length_b   1.000
_cell.length_c   1.000
_cell.angle_alpha   90.00
_cell.angle_beta   90.00
_cell.angle_gamma   90.00
#
_symmetry.space_group_name_H-M   'P 1'
#
loop_
_entity.id
_entity.type
_entity.pdbx_description
1 polymer ?
#
loop_
_entity_poly.entity_id
_entity_poly.type
_entity_poly.pdbx_seq_one_letter_code
_entity_poly.pdbx_strand_id
1 'polypeptide(L)'
;MGRKFRTASAASNSITKSLNSIVNHFLDDFFDEVKKTTPVRKGQAKRGWRKRNKYDIDRKGKTTVMENRVPYIGLLDEGASRQAPRGMTDPAFRKLSKRRYRKRL
;
A
#
# COMPACT_ATOMS: atom_id res chain seq x y z
N MET A 1 -15.10 -2.75 -45.42
CA MET A 1 -14.42 -1.84 -44.46
C MET A 1 -14.91 -2.11 -43.05
N GLY A 2 -14.16 -2.84 -42.23
CA GLY A 2 -14.53 -3.11 -40.84
C GLY A 2 -14.25 -1.90 -39.95
N ARG A 3 -15.27 -1.37 -39.27
CA ARG A 3 -15.09 -0.33 -38.25
C ARG A 3 -14.28 -0.92 -37.09
N LYS A 4 -12.99 -0.61 -37.04
CA LYS A 4 -12.14 -0.94 -35.88
C LYS A 4 -12.73 -0.24 -34.65
N PHE A 5 -13.14 -1.01 -33.65
CA PHE A 5 -13.64 -0.51 -32.36
C PHE A 5 -12.54 0.26 -31.63
N ARG A 6 -12.40 1.57 -31.91
CA ARG A 6 -11.45 2.47 -31.22
C ARG A 6 -11.83 2.77 -29.76
N THR A 7 -13.04 2.37 -29.33
CA THR A 7 -13.63 2.76 -28.04
C THR A 7 -13.35 1.77 -26.90
N ALA A 8 -13.27 0.47 -27.17
CA ALA A 8 -13.08 -0.54 -26.13
C ALA A 8 -11.70 -0.44 -25.45
N SER A 9 -10.64 -0.17 -26.22
CA SER A 9 -9.30 -0.01 -25.64
C SER A 9 -9.17 1.29 -24.84
N ALA A 10 -9.79 2.39 -25.29
CA ALA A 10 -9.80 3.65 -24.57
C ALA A 10 -10.56 3.54 -23.24
N ALA A 11 -11.72 2.88 -23.23
CA ALA A 11 -12.47 2.60 -22.01
C ALA A 11 -11.67 1.71 -21.05
N SER A 12 -11.09 0.61 -21.54
CA SER A 12 -10.22 -0.28 -20.75
C SER A 12 -9.04 0.49 -20.13
N ASN A 13 -8.33 1.29 -20.93
CA ASN A 13 -7.21 2.11 -20.47
C ASN A 13 -7.63 3.11 -19.38
N SER A 14 -8.82 3.72 -19.50
CA SER A 14 -9.33 4.64 -18.49
C SER A 14 -9.64 3.93 -17.15
N ILE A 15 -10.17 2.70 -17.22
CA ILE A 15 -10.43 1.85 -16.04
C ILE A 15 -9.11 1.48 -15.39
N THR A 16 -8.13 0.99 -16.16
CA THR A 16 -6.79 0.65 -15.66
C THR A 16 -6.13 1.85 -14.97
N LYS A 17 -6.14 3.04 -15.60
CA LYS A 17 -5.58 4.26 -14.99
C LYS A 17 -6.26 4.61 -13.68
N SER A 18 -7.59 4.49 -13.63
CA SER A 18 -8.37 4.79 -12.43
C SER A 18 -8.07 3.80 -11.30
N LEU A 19 -7.98 2.50 -11.61
CA LEU A 19 -7.61 1.46 -10.64
C LEU A 19 -6.20 1.67 -10.11
N ASN A 20 -5.23 1.89 -11.00
CA ASN A 20 -3.85 2.21 -10.61
C ASN A 20 -3.80 3.43 -9.70
N SER A 21 -4.57 4.48 -9.98
CA SER A 21 -4.67 5.66 -9.11
C SER A 21 -5.23 5.31 -7.72
N ILE A 22 -6.35 4.59 -7.65
CA ILE A 22 -6.99 4.19 -6.38
C ILE A 22 -6.05 3.35 -5.50
N VAL A 23 -5.35 2.40 -6.11
CA VAL A 23 -4.40 1.52 -5.42
C VAL A 23 -3.18 2.31 -4.96
N ASN A 24 -2.58 3.15 -5.83
CA ASN A 24 -1.42 3.96 -5.43
C ASN A 24 -1.76 4.94 -4.31
N HIS A 25 -2.95 5.56 -4.32
CA HIS A 25 -3.41 6.38 -3.20
C HIS A 25 -3.60 5.57 -1.91
N PHE A 26 -4.16 4.37 -2.00
CA PHE A 26 -4.26 3.49 -0.84
C PHE A 26 -2.89 3.10 -0.28
N LEU A 27 -1.94 2.79 -1.16
CA LEU A 27 -0.56 2.48 -0.79
C LEU A 27 0.11 3.68 -0.12
N ASP A 28 -0.10 4.90 -0.62
CA ASP A 28 0.42 6.10 0.02
C ASP A 28 -0.12 6.28 1.45
N ASP A 29 -1.43 6.13 1.64
CA ASP A 29 -2.06 6.17 2.96
C ASP A 29 -1.55 5.04 3.88
N PHE A 30 -1.38 3.84 3.33
CA PHE A 30 -0.88 2.66 4.04
C PHE A 30 0.55 2.86 4.52
N PHE A 31 1.41 3.44 3.67
CA PHE A 31 2.78 3.77 4.02
C PHE A 31 2.85 4.75 5.21
N ASP A 32 2.00 5.77 5.19
CA ASP A 32 1.97 6.75 6.27
C ASP A 32 1.44 6.14 7.56
N GLU A 33 0.44 5.27 7.47
CA GLU A 33 -0.12 4.60 8.64
C GLU A 33 0.84 3.56 9.23
N VAL A 34 1.48 2.71 8.40
CA VAL A 34 2.44 1.72 8.91
C VAL A 34 3.64 2.40 9.57
N LYS A 35 4.09 3.56 9.07
CA LYS A 35 5.12 4.36 9.74
C LYS A 35 4.66 4.95 11.07
N LYS A 36 3.37 5.26 11.23
CA LYS A 36 2.81 5.75 12.49
C LYS A 36 2.69 4.63 13.53
N THR A 37 2.29 3.43 13.11
CA THR A 37 2.16 2.25 13.99
C THR A 37 3.51 1.60 14.30
N THR A 38 4.55 1.87 13.51
CA THR A 38 5.91 1.37 13.76
C THR A 38 6.48 1.87 15.08
N PRO A 39 6.92 0.97 15.99
CA PRO A 39 7.55 1.32 17.25
C PRO A 39 8.75 2.27 17.11
N VAL A 40 8.88 3.17 18.08
CA VAL A 40 9.97 4.13 18.19
C VAL A 40 10.77 3.84 19.45
N ARG A 41 11.84 3.03 19.29
CA ARG A 41 12.90 2.89 20.31
C ARG A 41 14.07 3.82 19.99
N LYS A 42 14.77 3.57 18.88
CA LYS A 42 15.83 4.45 18.32
C LYS A 42 15.40 5.09 16.97
N GLY A 43 14.16 4.82 16.55
CA GLY A 43 13.59 5.27 15.28
C GLY A 43 14.10 4.53 14.02
N GLN A 44 15.00 3.54 14.14
CA GLN A 44 15.57 2.82 12.99
C GLN A 44 14.49 2.11 12.16
N ALA A 45 13.60 1.33 12.79
CA ALA A 45 12.49 0.66 12.11
C ALA A 45 11.60 1.66 11.34
N LYS A 46 11.19 2.75 12.00
CA LYS A 46 10.37 3.80 11.39
C LYS A 46 11.05 4.50 10.21
N ARG A 47 12.35 4.77 10.33
CA ARG A 47 13.17 5.34 9.24
C ARG A 47 13.48 4.33 8.14
N GLY A 48 13.40 3.04 8.41
CA GLY A 48 13.71 1.96 7.46
C GLY A 48 12.66 1.78 6.36
N TRP A 49 11.45 2.27 6.55
CA TRP A 49 10.39 2.22 5.54
C TRP A 49 10.74 3.05 4.30
N ARG A 50 10.62 2.43 3.13
CA ARG A 50 10.85 3.03 1.81
C ARG A 50 9.74 2.64 0.84
N LYS A 51 9.25 3.60 0.06
CA LYS A 51 8.49 3.35 -1.17
C LYS A 51 9.49 2.99 -2.28
N ARG A 52 9.16 2.04 -3.14
CA ARG A 52 10.04 1.56 -4.20
C ARG A 52 9.50 1.86 -5.58
N ASN A 53 8.35 1.26 -5.91
CA ASN A 53 7.71 1.42 -7.20
C ASN A 53 6.25 1.82 -7.00
N LYS A 54 5.69 2.52 -7.99
CA LYS A 54 4.23 2.62 -8.11
C LYS A 54 3.68 1.25 -8.52
N TYR A 55 2.49 0.95 -8.03
CA TYR A 55 1.72 -0.18 -8.52
C TYR A 55 1.21 0.12 -9.93
N ASP A 56 1.33 -0.88 -10.79
CA ASP A 56 0.81 -0.86 -12.15
C ASP A 56 0.22 -2.23 -12.48
N ILE A 57 -1.10 -2.28 -12.67
CA ILE A 57 -1.87 -3.50 -12.94
C ILE A 57 -1.50 -4.15 -14.27
N ASP A 58 -1.03 -3.39 -15.25
CA ASP A 58 -0.62 -3.92 -16.56
C ASP A 58 0.80 -4.52 -16.51
N ARG A 59 1.55 -4.27 -15.43
CA ARG A 59 2.90 -4.78 -15.28
C ARG A 59 2.89 -6.27 -14.96
N LYS A 60 3.53 -7.06 -15.82
CA LYS A 60 3.71 -8.50 -15.59
C LYS A 60 4.75 -8.74 -14.50
N GLY A 61 4.43 -9.64 -13.55
CA GLY A 61 5.33 -10.09 -12.49
C GLY A 61 5.10 -9.41 -11.14
N LYS A 62 5.90 -9.82 -10.13
CA LYS A 62 5.82 -9.27 -8.77
C LYS A 62 6.44 -7.87 -8.74
N THR A 63 5.72 -6.91 -8.15
CA THR A 63 6.22 -5.55 -7.94
C THR A 63 6.35 -5.27 -6.45
N THR A 64 7.59 -5.03 -5.99
CA THR A 64 7.82 -4.49 -4.65
C THR A 64 7.48 -3.00 -4.65
N VAL A 65 6.40 -2.63 -3.96
CA VAL A 65 5.94 -1.24 -3.84
C VAL A 65 6.47 -0.56 -2.58
N MET A 66 6.71 -1.33 -1.52
CA MET A 66 7.24 -0.86 -0.25
C MET A 66 8.11 -1.94 0.37
N GLU A 67 9.06 -1.50 1.19
CA GLU A 67 9.89 -2.40 1.96
C GLU A 67 10.44 -1.72 3.22
N ASN A 68 10.93 -2.56 4.12
CA ASN A 68 11.73 -2.17 5.25
C ASN A 68 12.85 -3.21 5.43
N ARG A 69 14.11 -2.79 5.31
CA ARG A 69 15.28 -3.71 5.35
C ARG A 69 15.86 -3.90 6.73
N VAL A 70 15.21 -3.39 7.77
CA VAL A 70 15.68 -3.58 9.15
C VAL A 70 15.54 -5.07 9.49
N PRO A 71 16.61 -5.77 9.94
CA PRO A 71 16.61 -7.23 10.08
C PRO A 71 15.49 -7.79 10.97
N TYR A 72 15.10 -7.03 11.99
CA TYR A 72 14.09 -7.42 12.98
C TYR A 72 12.69 -6.87 12.65
N ILE A 73 12.45 -6.36 11.44
CA ILE A 73 11.14 -5.76 11.12
C ILE A 73 10.00 -6.79 11.19
N GLY A 74 10.25 -8.04 10.76
CA GLY A 74 9.27 -9.12 10.85
C GLY A 74 8.85 -9.39 12.29
N LEU A 75 9.82 -9.53 13.20
CA LEU A 75 9.57 -9.69 14.64
C LEU A 75 8.75 -8.52 15.23
N LEU A 76 9.01 -7.28 14.80
CA LEU A 76 8.20 -6.14 15.23
C LEU A 76 6.76 -6.22 14.70
N ASP A 77 6.56 -6.77 13.51
CA ASP A 77 5.24 -6.91 12.89
C ASP A 77 4.46 -8.08 13.48
N GLU A 78 5.14 -9.08 14.02
CA GLU A 78 4.55 -10.17 14.81
C GLU A 78 4.15 -9.73 16.23
N GLY A 79 4.50 -8.50 16.63
CA GLY A 79 4.10 -7.94 17.92
C GLY A 79 5.15 -8.04 19.03
N ALA A 80 6.42 -8.30 18.70
CA ALA A 80 7.50 -8.38 19.71
C ALA A 80 7.77 -7.05 20.45
N SER A 81 7.14 -5.93 20.03
CA SER A 81 7.24 -4.64 20.72
C SER A 81 6.03 -4.37 21.59
N ARG A 82 6.26 -3.96 22.85
CA ARG A 82 5.21 -3.43 23.73
C ARG A 82 4.49 -2.20 23.17
N GLN A 83 5.13 -1.44 22.26
CA GLN A 83 4.51 -0.29 21.60
C GLN A 83 3.60 -0.69 20.43
N ALA A 84 3.82 -1.86 19.83
CA ALA A 84 3.01 -2.39 18.74
C ALA A 84 2.71 -3.88 18.97
N PRO A 85 1.96 -4.23 20.02
CA PRO A 85 1.71 -5.63 20.42
C PRO A 85 0.85 -6.40 19.40
N ARG A 86 0.27 -5.72 18.42
CA ARG A 86 -0.52 -6.29 17.32
C ARG A 86 0.17 -6.11 15.97
N GLY A 87 1.46 -5.87 15.96
CA GLY A 87 2.19 -5.54 14.75
C GLY A 87 1.93 -4.13 14.23
N MET A 88 2.37 -3.89 13.00
CA MET A 88 2.33 -2.59 12.34
C MET A 88 1.44 -2.61 11.11
N THR A 89 1.56 -3.63 10.27
CA THR A 89 0.87 -3.76 8.97
C THR A 89 -0.62 -4.00 9.14
N ASP A 90 -1.00 -4.96 9.97
CA ASP A 90 -2.39 -5.33 10.24
C ASP A 90 -3.21 -4.16 10.81
N PRO A 91 -2.78 -3.46 11.88
CA PRO A 91 -3.47 -2.29 12.38
C PRO A 91 -3.57 -1.16 11.34
N ALA A 92 -2.53 -0.95 10.55
CA ALA A 92 -2.53 0.06 9.49
C ALA A 92 -3.57 -0.26 8.42
N PHE A 93 -3.62 -1.50 7.96
CA PHE A 93 -4.60 -1.96 6.98
C PHE A 93 -6.05 -1.81 7.50
N ARG A 94 -6.30 -2.30 8.73
CA ARG A 94 -7.64 -2.23 9.37
C ARG A 94 -8.14 -0.80 9.54
N LYS A 95 -7.25 0.15 9.80
CA LYS A 95 -7.64 1.56 9.93
C LYS A 95 -8.06 2.16 8.59
N LEU A 96 -7.34 1.82 7.51
CA LEU A 96 -7.63 2.35 6.18
C LEU A 96 -8.87 1.72 5.56
N SER A 97 -9.09 0.43 5.76
CA SER A 97 -10.32 -0.23 5.31
C SER A 97 -11.56 0.40 5.94
N LYS A 98 -11.50 0.74 7.24
CA LYS A 98 -12.58 1.44 7.96
C LYS A 98 -12.77 2.90 7.52
N ARG A 99 -11.69 3.62 7.16
CA ARG A 99 -11.77 5.03 6.72
C ARG A 99 -12.54 5.20 5.41
N ARG A 100 -12.35 4.30 4.44
CA ARG A 100 -13.05 4.38 3.14
C ARG A 100 -14.52 3.96 3.22
N TYR A 101 -14.90 3.09 4.16
CA TYR A 101 -16.29 2.66 4.32
C TYR A 101 -17.23 3.75 4.88
N ARG A 102 -16.68 4.78 5.55
CA ARG A 102 -17.46 5.87 6.16
C ARG A 102 -17.72 7.10 5.28
N LYS A 103 -17.09 7.22 4.10
CA LYS A 103 -17.21 8.40 3.22
C LYS A 103 -18.09 8.17 1.98
N ARG A 104 -18.85 7.06 1.92
CA ARG A 104 -19.72 6.70 0.78
C ARG A 104 -21.05 6.06 1.19
N LEU A 105 -21.50 6.28 2.43
CA LEU A 105 -22.89 6.09 2.88
C LEU A 105 -23.38 7.47 3.34
#